data_AF-A0A497SMK5-F1
#
_entry.id   AF-A0A497SMK5-F1
#
_cell.length_a   1.000
_cell.length_b   1.000
_cell.length_c   1.000
_cell.angle_alpha   90.00
_cell.angle_beta   90.00
_cell.angle_gamma   90.00
#
_symmetry.space_group_name_H-M   'P 1'
#
loop_
_entity.id
_entity.type
_entity.pdbx_description
1 polymer ?
#
loop_
_entity_poly.entity_id
_entity_poly.type
_entity_poly.pdbx_seq_one_letter_code
_entity_poly.pdbx_strand_id
1 'polypeptide(L)'
;MLGSDSKRNILDSVRIATETNICEVVIVFNSKILRGNKSKKFRGVEFEAFENMGMLPLGVIEPDIRLTGEHFKKENNELKYFNKLEEKVCVLKITRDLIQK
;
A
#
# COMPACT_ATOMS: atom_id res chain seq x y z
N MET A 1 5.28 -24.10 -8.92
CA MET A 1 5.32 -22.64 -9.21
C MET A 1 4.41 -22.24 -10.38
N LEU A 2 3.26 -22.89 -10.57
CA LEU A 2 2.19 -22.42 -11.45
C LEU A 2 1.06 -21.96 -10.52
N GLY A 3 0.74 -20.66 -10.49
CA GLY A 3 -0.38 -20.12 -9.70
C GLY A 3 -0.03 -19.19 -8.53
N SER A 4 1.25 -18.83 -8.31
CA SER A 4 1.60 -17.75 -7.37
C SER A 4 1.68 -16.41 -8.09
N ASP A 5 1.12 -15.37 -7.49
CA ASP A 5 1.15 -13.98 -7.93
C ASP A 5 2.47 -13.27 -7.62
N SER A 6 3.38 -13.89 -6.85
CA SER A 6 4.61 -13.26 -6.37
C SER A 6 5.50 -12.75 -7.51
N LYS A 7 5.62 -13.52 -8.60
CA LYS A 7 6.42 -13.10 -9.76
C LYS A 7 5.88 -11.81 -10.39
N ARG A 8 4.55 -11.71 -10.52
CA ARG A 8 3.89 -10.52 -11.08
C ARG A 8 4.02 -9.34 -10.13
N ASN A 9 3.76 -9.53 -8.84
CA ASN A 9 3.86 -8.45 -7.85
C ASN A 9 5.28 -7.88 -7.75
N ILE A 10 6.33 -8.72 -7.82
CA ILE A 10 7.72 -8.25 -7.81
C ILE A 10 8.04 -7.49 -9.10
N LEU A 11 7.69 -8.04 -10.28
CA LEU A 11 7.89 -7.37 -11.56
C LEU A 11 7.21 -6.00 -11.56
N ASP A 12 5.93 -5.96 -11.23
CA ASP A 12 5.13 -4.74 -11.17
C ASP A 12 5.74 -3.74 -10.18
N SER A 13 6.22 -4.19 -9.01
CA SER A 13 6.89 -3.31 -8.02
C SER A 13 8.13 -2.63 -8.59
N VAL A 14 8.98 -3.38 -9.29
CA VAL A 14 10.19 -2.84 -9.92
C VAL A 14 9.79 -1.84 -11.01
N ARG A 15 8.82 -2.20 -11.86
CA ARG A 15 8.30 -1.29 -12.90
C ARG A 15 7.81 0.02 -12.30
N ILE A 16 7.03 -0.02 -11.20
CA ILE A 16 6.57 1.21 -10.53
C ILE A 16 7.77 2.06 -10.06
N ALA A 17 8.78 1.44 -9.45
CA ALA A 17 9.94 2.14 -8.93
C ALA A 17 10.81 2.79 -10.03
N THR A 18 10.83 2.22 -11.25
CA THR A 18 11.70 2.67 -12.34
C THR A 18 10.99 3.51 -13.40
N GLU A 19 9.70 3.27 -13.64
CA GLU A 19 8.93 3.86 -14.74
C GLU A 19 8.03 5.02 -14.27
N THR A 20 7.91 5.26 -12.96
CA THR A 20 7.04 6.33 -12.41
C THR A 20 7.82 7.35 -11.58
N ASN A 21 7.19 8.49 -11.33
CA ASN A 21 7.70 9.54 -10.44
C ASN A 21 6.98 9.58 -9.08
N ILE A 22 6.36 8.47 -8.67
CA ILE A 22 5.73 8.34 -7.36
C ILE A 22 6.80 8.44 -6.28
N CYS A 23 6.67 9.44 -5.40
CA CYS A 23 7.55 9.68 -4.27
C CYS A 23 6.81 9.37 -2.95
N GLU A 24 6.27 8.15 -2.87
CA GLU A 24 5.46 7.67 -1.74
C GLU A 24 5.83 6.26 -1.32
N VAL A 25 5.46 5.90 -0.09
CA VAL A 25 5.40 4.50 0.33
C VAL A 25 4.12 3.88 -0.20
N VAL A 26 4.26 2.92 -1.12
CA VAL A 26 3.13 2.25 -1.80
C VAL A 26 3.17 0.73 -1.60
N ILE A 27 2.02 0.10 -1.79
CA ILE A 27 1.87 -1.35 -1.91
C ILE A 27 1.50 -1.65 -3.36
N VAL A 28 2.28 -2.50 -4.03
CA VAL A 28 1.96 -3.01 -5.37
C VAL A 28 1.46 -4.44 -5.23
N PHE A 29 0.18 -4.64 -5.54
CA PHE A 29 -0.47 -5.94 -5.40
C PHE A 29 -1.63 -6.07 -6.37
N ASN A 30 -1.79 -7.24 -7.00
CA ASN A 30 -2.89 -7.51 -7.93
C ASN A 30 -3.02 -6.44 -9.03
N SER A 31 -1.89 -6.00 -9.57
CA SER A 31 -1.79 -4.92 -10.58
C SER A 31 -2.45 -3.60 -10.19
N LYS A 32 -2.56 -3.32 -8.89
CA LYS A 32 -2.94 -2.03 -8.32
C LYS A 32 -1.76 -1.40 -7.59
N ILE A 33 -1.70 -0.08 -7.62
CA ILE A 33 -0.77 0.74 -6.85
C ILE A 33 -1.57 1.38 -5.71
N LEU A 34 -1.35 0.91 -4.49
CA LEU A 34 -2.10 1.35 -3.31
C LEU A 34 -1.25 2.26 -2.44
N ARG A 35 -1.83 3.35 -1.90
CA ARG A 35 -1.12 4.20 -0.93
C ARG A 35 -0.90 3.44 0.38
N GLY A 36 0.34 3.32 0.84
CA GLY A 36 0.71 2.42 1.94
C GLY A 36 0.00 2.70 3.26
N ASN A 37 -0.01 3.96 3.72
CA ASN A 37 -0.66 4.38 4.97
C ASN A 37 -2.21 4.42 4.92
N LYS A 38 -2.79 4.15 3.75
CA LYS A 38 -4.24 4.07 3.54
C LYS A 38 -4.66 2.67 3.11
N SER A 39 -3.81 1.67 3.24
CA SER A 39 -4.11 0.30 2.82
C SER A 39 -4.37 -0.62 4.01
N LYS A 40 -5.28 -1.57 3.86
CA LYS A 40 -5.45 -2.68 4.81
C LYS A 40 -5.49 -4.01 4.07
N LYS A 41 -5.03 -5.07 4.73
CA LYS A 41 -5.32 -6.43 4.29
C LYS A 41 -6.76 -6.75 4.67
N PHE A 42 -7.62 -7.00 3.67
CA PHE A 42 -9.03 -7.29 3.90
C PHE A 42 -9.40 -8.73 3.55
N ARG A 43 -8.55 -9.41 2.77
CA ARG A 43 -8.73 -10.79 2.32
C ARG A 43 -7.53 -11.66 2.72
N GLY A 44 -7.82 -12.88 3.15
CA GLY A 44 -6.82 -13.79 3.73
C GLY A 44 -6.12 -14.68 2.70
N VAL A 45 -6.82 -15.01 1.61
CA VAL A 45 -6.43 -16.07 0.66
C VAL A 45 -6.42 -15.57 -0.78
N GLU A 46 -7.28 -14.61 -1.14
CA GLU A 46 -7.39 -14.16 -2.52
C GLU A 46 -6.21 -13.30 -2.99
N PHE A 47 -6.00 -13.30 -4.31
CA PHE A 47 -5.05 -12.41 -4.99
C PHE A 47 -5.40 -10.93 -4.82
N GLU A 48 -6.65 -10.59 -4.53
CA GLU A 48 -7.03 -9.23 -4.12
C GLU A 48 -6.95 -9.09 -2.60
N ALA A 49 -5.76 -9.23 -2.02
CA ALA A 49 -5.63 -9.27 -0.55
C ALA A 49 -5.72 -7.89 0.13
N PHE A 50 -5.41 -6.81 -0.59
CA PHE A 50 -5.27 -5.45 -0.07
C PHE A 50 -6.22 -4.48 -0.76
N GLU A 51 -6.72 -3.50 0.00
CA GLU A 51 -7.53 -2.40 -0.51
C GLU A 51 -7.14 -1.06 0.13
N ASN A 52 -7.34 0.03 -0.60
CA ASN A 52 -7.26 1.37 -0.03
C ASN A 52 -8.56 1.70 0.74
N MET A 53 -8.42 2.27 1.93
CA MET A 53 -9.53 2.73 2.75
C MET A 53 -9.91 4.17 2.42
N GLY A 54 -11.11 4.38 1.89
CA GLY A 54 -11.68 5.71 1.64
C GLY A 54 -11.03 6.47 0.49
N MET A 55 -10.33 5.78 -0.41
CA MET A 55 -9.77 6.37 -1.64
C MET A 55 -9.61 5.31 -2.72
N LEU A 56 -9.53 5.76 -3.98
CA LEU A 56 -9.16 4.91 -5.11
C LEU A 56 -7.65 4.59 -5.07
N PRO A 57 -7.22 3.50 -5.72
CA PRO A 57 -5.80 3.25 -5.97
C PRO A 57 -5.11 4.44 -6.65
N LEU A 58 -3.82 4.61 -6.39
CA LEU A 58 -2.98 5.61 -7.06
C LEU A 58 -2.85 5.32 -8.56
N GLY A 59 -2.97 4.05 -8.94
CA GLY A 59 -2.96 3.61 -10.32
C GLY A 59 -3.16 2.12 -10.48
N VAL A 60 -3.15 1.69 -11.74
CA VAL A 60 -3.28 0.30 -12.18
C VAL A 60 -2.21 -0.03 -13.23
N ILE A 61 -1.94 -1.32 -13.44
CA ILE A 61 -0.84 -1.80 -14.28
C ILE A 61 -1.41 -2.72 -15.37
N GLU A 62 -1.95 -2.15 -16.45
CA GLU A 62 -2.57 -2.92 -17.55
C GLU A 62 -2.60 -2.15 -18.90
N PRO A 63 -1.88 -2.65 -19.95
CA PRO A 63 -0.55 -3.27 -19.92
C PRO A 63 0.57 -2.28 -19.48
N ASP A 64 0.28 -0.99 -19.66
CA ASP A 64 1.10 0.12 -19.20
C ASP A 64 0.68 0.55 -17.79
N ILE A 65 1.56 1.28 -17.13
CA ILE A 65 1.25 1.90 -15.85
C ILE A 65 0.34 3.10 -16.09
N ARG A 66 -0.85 3.08 -15.47
CA ARG A 66 -1.81 4.19 -15.52
C ARG A 66 -2.01 4.75 -14.12
N LEU A 67 -1.50 5.96 -13.91
CA LEU A 67 -1.71 6.69 -12.66
C LEU A 67 -3.07 7.39 -12.72
N THR A 68 -4.00 6.95 -11.87
CA THR A 68 -5.39 7.42 -11.83
C THR A 68 -5.68 8.30 -10.63
N GLY A 69 -4.84 8.24 -9.60
CA GLY A 69 -4.98 9.03 -8.38
C GLY A 69 -3.89 10.09 -8.22
N GLU A 70 -4.18 11.11 -7.42
CA GLU A 70 -3.18 12.09 -7.00
C GLU A 70 -2.10 11.42 -6.15
N HIS A 71 -0.85 11.62 -6.55
CA HIS A 71 0.31 11.08 -5.87
C HIS A 71 1.37 12.18 -5.66
N PHE A 72 2.14 12.03 -4.59
CA PHE A 72 3.28 12.89 -4.33
C PHE A 72 4.35 12.62 -5.38
N LYS A 73 4.85 13.72 -5.96
CA LYS A 73 5.98 13.70 -6.89
C LYS A 73 7.24 14.07 -6.14
N LYS A 74 8.40 13.75 -6.73
CA LYS A 74 9.68 14.13 -6.16
C LYS A 74 9.76 15.66 -6.00
N GLU A 75 10.03 16.10 -4.77
CA GLU A 75 10.35 17.48 -4.44
C GLU A 75 11.85 17.60 -4.10
N ASN A 76 12.40 18.81 -4.17
CA ASN A 76 13.82 19.08 -3.88
C ASN A 76 14.12 19.21 -2.37
N ASN A 77 13.35 18.52 -1.53
CA ASN A 77 13.55 18.53 -0.10
C ASN A 77 14.57 17.48 0.32
N GLU A 78 15.36 17.78 1.35
CA GLU A 78 16.24 16.80 1.98
C GLU A 78 15.41 15.70 2.66
N LEU A 79 15.87 14.45 2.53
CA LEU A 79 15.24 13.31 3.19
C LEU A 79 15.35 13.46 4.71
N LYS A 80 14.21 13.64 5.37
CA LYS A 80 14.11 13.55 6.83
C LYS A 80 13.75 12.12 7.23
N TYR A 81 14.69 11.45 7.89
CA TYR A 81 14.50 10.09 8.38
C TYR A 81 14.22 10.11 9.89
N PHE A 82 13.06 9.56 10.28
CA PHE A 82 12.65 9.43 11.69
C PHE A 82 12.89 7.98 12.14
N ASN A 83 13.96 7.76 12.92
CA ASN A 83 14.38 6.42 13.37
C ASN A 83 13.98 6.09 14.82
N LYS A 84 13.26 7.00 15.48
CA LYS A 84 12.77 6.82 16.86
C LYS A 84 11.25 6.75 16.81
N LEU A 85 10.71 5.59 17.14
CA LEU A 85 9.28 5.36 17.29
C LEU A 85 8.96 5.23 18.77
N GLU A 86 7.81 5.75 19.21
CA GLU A 86 7.31 5.50 20.57
C GLU A 86 6.91 4.04 20.69
N GLU A 87 7.47 3.35 21.69
CA GLU A 87 7.25 1.93 21.92
C GLU A 87 6.01 1.67 22.79
N LYS A 88 5.61 2.65 23.62
CA LYS A 88 4.44 2.55 24.51
C LYS A 88 3.15 2.91 23.81
N VAL A 89 2.90 2.28 22.66
CA VAL A 89 1.67 2.41 21.88
C VAL A 89 0.86 1.12 21.97
N CYS A 90 -0.48 1.25 22.02
CA CYS A 90 -1.36 0.09 21.96
C CYS A 90 -2.59 0.38 21.09
N VAL A 91 -3.21 -0.68 20.58
CA VAL A 91 -4.49 -0.63 19.87
C VAL A 91 -5.52 -1.35 20.73
N LEU A 92 -6.47 -0.61 21.29
CA LEU A 92 -7.58 -1.19 22.05
C LEU A 92 -8.81 -1.34 21.15
N LYS A 93 -9.18 -2.58 20.87
CA LYS A 93 -10.44 -2.89 20.18
C LYS A 93 -11.55 -3.01 21.21
N ILE A 94 -12.53 -2.10 21.14
CA ILE A 94 -13.70 -2.13 22.01
C ILE A 94 -14.69 -3.17 21.49
N THR A 95 -15.10 -4.09 22.35
CA THR A 95 -16.19 -5.04 22.11
C THR A 95 -17.28 -4.85 23.17
N ARG A 96 -18.46 -5.43 22.94
CA ARG A 96 -19.59 -5.29 23.88
C ARG A 96 -19.25 -5.74 25.30
N ASP A 97 -18.47 -6.81 25.42
CA ASP A 97 -18.11 -7.42 26.71
C ASP A 97 -17.07 -6.60 27.49
N LEU A 98 -16.37 -5.68 26.82
CA LEU A 98 -15.41 -4.76 27.44
C LEU A 98 -16.07 -3.58 28.16
N ILE A 99 -17.33 -3.26 27.84
CA ILE A 99 -18.06 -2.09 28.39
C ILE A 99 -18.93 -2.47 29.60
N GLN A 100 -19.14 -3.76 29.86
CA GLN A 100 -19.99 -4.22 30.98
C GLN A 100 -19.15 -4.58 32.21
N LYS A 101 -18.84 -3.57 33.02
CA LYS A 101 -18.53 -3.70 34.46
C LYS A 101 -19.08 -2.51 35.22
#